data_AF-A0AA90KAS9-F1
#
_entry.id   AF-A0AA90KAS9-F1
#
_cell.length_a   1.000
_cell.length_b   1.000
_cell.length_c   1.000
_cell.angle_alpha   90.00
_cell.angle_beta   90.00
_cell.angle_gamma   90.00
#
_symmetry.space_group_name_H-M   'P 1'
#
loop_
_entity.id
_entity.type
_entity.pdbx_description
1 polymer ?
#
loop_
_entity_poly.entity_id
_entity_poly.type
_entity_poly.pdbx_seq_one_letter_code
_entity_poly.pdbx_strand_id
1 'polypeptide(L)'
;MSEVGVTFDPDRLADAAIACVLNEDTEGIELLLHGLDPSQTRRLAGRLAAGAADTLIQWAADSGVGPRQAADIWRRGILLRARYGDDDGDDGEAADDEEAG
;
A
#
# COMPACT_ATOMS: atom_id res chain seq x y z
N MET A 1 -11.19 14.03 -34.42
CA MET A 1 -11.14 12.83 -33.56
C MET A 1 -11.11 13.34 -32.13
N SER A 2 -12.23 13.25 -31.41
CA SER A 2 -12.31 13.75 -30.04
C SER A 2 -11.53 12.80 -29.14
N GLU A 3 -10.44 13.28 -28.53
CA GLU A 3 -9.78 12.57 -27.44
C GLU A 3 -10.79 12.41 -26.31
N VAL A 4 -11.21 11.17 -26.06
CA VAL A 4 -11.94 10.81 -24.85
C VAL A 4 -10.94 10.96 -23.71
N GLY A 5 -10.92 12.13 -23.09
CA GLY A 5 -10.10 12.39 -21.91
C GLY A 5 -10.58 11.48 -20.78
N VAL A 6 -9.94 10.32 -20.63
CA VAL A 6 -10.14 9.44 -19.47
C VAL A 6 -9.68 10.24 -18.26
N THR A 7 -10.64 10.74 -17.50
CA THR A 7 -10.35 11.49 -16.28
C THR A 7 -9.95 10.50 -15.21
N PHE A 8 -8.80 10.73 -14.57
CA PHE A 8 -8.35 9.91 -13.45
C PHE A 8 -9.38 9.98 -12.31
N ASP A 9 -9.95 8.83 -11.97
CA ASP A 9 -10.88 8.65 -10.86
C ASP A 9 -10.22 7.74 -9.81
N PRO A 10 -9.70 8.31 -8.70
CA PRO A 10 -8.98 7.55 -7.69
C PRO A 10 -9.89 6.59 -6.91
N ASP A 11 -11.19 6.84 -6.83
CA ASP A 11 -12.13 5.97 -6.13
C ASP A 11 -12.34 4.69 -6.94
N ARG A 12 -12.63 4.85 -8.23
CA ARG A 12 -12.83 3.71 -9.13
C ARG A 12 -11.56 2.86 -9.30
N LEU A 13 -10.39 3.50 -9.32
CA LEU A 13 -9.10 2.80 -9.36
C LEU A 13 -8.80 2.06 -8.06
N ALA A 14 -9.17 2.62 -6.90
CA ALA A 14 -9.02 1.95 -5.61
C ALA A 14 -9.90 0.69 -5.52
N ASP A 15 -11.16 0.79 -5.95
CA ASP A 15 -12.07 -0.37 -5.99
C ASP A 15 -11.56 -1.48 -6.91
N ALA A 16 -11.04 -1.11 -8.10
CA ALA A 16 -10.44 -2.07 -9.02
C ALA A 16 -9.17 -2.72 -8.43
N ALA A 17 -8.30 -1.94 -7.79
CA ALA A 17 -7.10 -2.47 -7.15
C ALA A 17 -7.43 -3.44 -6.01
N ILE A 18 -8.44 -3.12 -5.18
CA ILE A 18 -8.94 -4.02 -4.14
C ILE A 18 -9.47 -5.32 -4.76
N ALA A 19 -10.26 -5.23 -5.84
CA ALA A 19 -10.79 -6.40 -6.52
C ALA A 19 -9.66 -7.30 -7.07
N CYS A 20 -8.61 -6.73 -7.66
CA CYS A 20 -7.46 -7.51 -8.12
C CYS A 20 -6.74 -8.21 -6.96
N VAL A 21 -6.49 -7.52 -5.84
CA VAL A 21 -5.88 -8.13 -4.64
C VAL A 21 -6.72 -9.29 -4.10
N LEU A 22 -8.04 -9.12 -4.02
CA LEU A 22 -8.95 -10.17 -3.52
C LEU A 22 -9.01 -11.41 -4.42
N ASN A 23 -8.68 -11.26 -5.71
CA ASN A 23 -8.62 -12.36 -6.66
C ASN A 23 -7.19 -12.88 -6.91
N GLU A 24 -6.21 -12.42 -6.15
CA GLU A 24 -4.78 -12.72 -6.36
C GLU A 24 -4.28 -12.36 -7.78
N ASP A 25 -4.93 -11.39 -8.41
CA ASP A 25 -4.65 -10.93 -9.78
C ASP A 25 -3.55 -9.86 -9.77
N THR A 26 -2.29 -10.32 -9.67
CA THR A 26 -1.13 -9.42 -9.67
C THR A 26 -0.92 -8.71 -11.00
N GLU A 27 -1.26 -9.34 -12.12
CA GLU A 27 -1.17 -8.74 -13.47
C GLU A 27 -2.18 -7.59 -13.62
N GLY A 28 -3.39 -7.75 -13.10
CA GLY A 28 -4.40 -6.69 -13.05
C GLY A 28 -3.94 -5.48 -12.23
N ILE A 29 -3.28 -5.69 -11.09
CA ILE A 29 -2.68 -4.59 -10.31
C ILE A 29 -1.59 -3.88 -11.11
N GLU A 30 -0.69 -4.63 -11.74
CA GLU A 30 0.36 -4.04 -12.57
C GLU A 30 -0.22 -3.18 -13.69
N LEU A 31 -1.25 -3.67 -14.39
CA LEU A 31 -1.95 -2.93 -15.44
C LEU A 31 -2.65 -1.66 -14.91
N LEU A 32 -3.26 -1.73 -13.72
CA LEU A 32 -3.90 -0.56 -13.10
C LEU A 32 -2.89 0.53 -12.72
N LEU A 33 -1.67 0.14 -12.35
CA LEU A 33 -0.58 1.06 -12.01
C LEU A 33 0.18 1.54 -13.28
N HIS A 34 0.17 0.75 -14.35
CA HIS A 34 0.87 1.01 -15.60
C HIS A 34 0.24 2.18 -16.36
N GLY A 35 0.72 3.39 -16.06
CA GLY A 35 0.25 4.63 -16.68
C GLY A 35 -0.11 5.72 -15.67
N LEU A 36 -0.08 5.40 -14.38
CA LEU A 36 -0.21 6.41 -13.34
C LEU A 36 1.10 7.18 -13.16
N ASP A 37 1.01 8.51 -13.18
CA ASP A 37 2.13 9.34 -12.77
C ASP A 37 2.33 9.28 -11.23
N PRO A 38 3.50 9.68 -10.71
CA PRO A 38 3.77 9.59 -9.27
C PRO A 38 2.75 10.28 -8.36
N SER A 39 2.12 11.37 -8.82
CA SER A 39 1.09 12.08 -8.07
C SER A 39 -0.23 11.30 -8.03
N GLN A 40 -0.60 10.65 -9.14
CA GLN A 40 -1.76 9.77 -9.23
C GLN A 40 -1.58 8.52 -8.38
N THR A 41 -0.39 7.89 -8.44
CA THR A 41 -0.03 6.74 -7.60
C THR A 41 -0.12 7.08 -6.12
N ARG A 42 0.37 8.26 -5.71
CA ARG A 42 0.23 8.73 -4.31
C ARG A 42 -1.23 8.93 -3.91
N ARG A 43 -2.07 9.48 -4.79
CA ARG A 43 -3.51 9.66 -4.52
C ARG A 43 -4.22 8.32 -4.36
N LEU A 44 -3.94 7.36 -5.24
CA LEU A 44 -4.46 6.00 -5.15
C LEU A 44 -4.03 5.32 -3.84
N ALA A 45 -2.74 5.38 -3.51
CA ALA A 45 -2.22 4.81 -2.26
C ALA A 45 -2.88 5.44 -1.01
N GLY A 46 -3.05 6.76 -1.00
CA GLY A 46 -3.75 7.45 0.07
C GLY A 46 -5.21 7.01 0.19
N ARG A 47 -5.88 6.76 -0.94
CA ARG A 47 -7.28 6.31 -0.96
C ARG A 47 -7.44 4.88 -0.45
N LEU A 48 -6.56 3.97 -0.87
CA LEU A 48 -6.49 2.60 -0.36
C LEU A 48 -6.23 2.59 1.15
N ALA A 49 -5.30 3.41 1.64
CA ALA A 49 -5.01 3.53 3.06
C ALA A 49 -6.21 4.04 3.88
N ALA A 50 -6.95 5.03 3.35
CA ALA A 50 -8.18 5.52 3.98
C ALA A 50 -9.26 4.44 4.05
N GLY A 51 -9.51 3.71 2.95
CA GLY A 51 -10.50 2.62 2.93
C GLY A 51 -10.15 1.47 3.89
N ALA A 52 -8.86 1.13 4.00
CA ALA A 52 -8.39 0.14 4.98
C ALA A 52 -8.62 0.61 6.42
N ALA A 53 -8.37 1.89 6.72
CA ALA A 53 -8.61 2.46 8.03
C ALA A 53 -10.12 2.49 8.39
N ASP A 54 -10.98 2.85 7.45
CA ASP A 54 -12.45 2.85 7.64
C ASP A 54 -12.96 1.43 7.93
N THR A 55 -12.50 0.45 7.14
CA THR A 55 -12.86 -0.97 7.34
C THR A 55 -12.43 -1.47 8.71
N LEU A 56 -11.22 -1.13 9.15
CA LEU A 56 -10.72 -1.48 10.47
C LEU A 56 -11.57 -0.87 11.59
N ILE A 57 -11.94 0.41 11.47
CA ILE A 57 -12.79 1.08 12.47
C ILE A 57 -14.14 0.39 12.57
N GLN A 58 -14.71 -0.03 11.45
CA GLN A 58 -15.98 -0.75 11.42
C GLN A 58 -15.86 -2.12 12.11
N TRP A 59 -14.86 -2.93 11.77
CA TRP A 59 -14.65 -4.23 12.41
C TRP A 59 -14.32 -4.12 13.90
N ALA A 60 -13.59 -3.07 14.28
CA ALA A 60 -13.33 -2.77 15.67
C ALA A 60 -14.64 -2.48 16.42
N ALA A 61 -15.53 -1.67 15.83
CA ALA A 61 -16.85 -1.40 16.41
C ALA A 61 -17.68 -2.69 16.56
N ASP A 62 -17.70 -3.56 15.54
CA ASP A 62 -18.39 -4.85 15.57
C ASP A 62 -17.81 -5.79 16.66
N SER A 63 -16.53 -5.64 16.97
CA SER A 63 -15.82 -6.40 18.02
C SER A 63 -15.91 -5.76 19.41
N GLY A 64 -16.68 -4.69 19.57
CA GLY A 64 -16.82 -3.95 20.84
C GLY A 64 -15.62 -3.06 21.19
N VAL A 65 -14.70 -2.83 20.24
CA VAL A 65 -13.55 -1.94 20.38
C VAL A 65 -13.94 -0.52 19.94
N GLY A 66 -13.74 0.46 20.83
CA GLY A 66 -14.05 1.85 20.51
C GLY A 66 -13.16 2.43 19.39
N PRO A 67 -13.65 3.42 18.62
CA PRO A 67 -12.94 3.96 17.44
C PRO A 67 -11.57 4.54 17.79
N ARG A 68 -11.43 5.14 18.99
CA ARG A 68 -10.14 5.65 19.47
C ARG A 68 -9.13 4.53 19.72
N GLN A 69 -9.58 3.39 20.24
CA GLN A 69 -8.73 2.22 20.46
C GLN A 69 -8.36 1.54 19.14
N ALA A 70 -9.30 1.47 18.19
CA ALA A 70 -9.04 0.98 16.84
C ALA A 70 -7.94 1.78 16.14
N ALA A 71 -8.03 3.12 16.18
CA ALA A 71 -7.03 4.02 15.63
C ALA A 71 -5.65 3.84 16.32
N ASP A 72 -5.64 3.62 17.64
CA ASP A 72 -4.42 3.38 18.40
C ASP A 72 -3.74 2.05 18.03
N ILE A 73 -4.52 0.99 17.84
CA ILE A 73 -4.04 -0.32 17.35
C ILE A 73 -3.44 -0.17 15.95
N TRP A 74 -4.14 0.51 15.04
CA TRP A 74 -3.66 0.76 13.68
C TRP A 74 -2.33 1.52 13.67
N ARG A 75 -2.25 2.61 14.43
CA ARG A 75 -1.04 3.42 14.57
C ARG A 75 0.13 2.59 15.08
N ARG A 76 -0.10 1.73 16.10
CA ARG A 76 0.95 0.84 16.63
C ARG A 76 1.40 -0.18 15.58
N GLY A 77 0.47 -0.77 14.83
CA GLY A 77 0.79 -1.68 13.72
C GLY A 77 1.69 -1.04 12.67
N ILE A 78 1.36 0.18 12.22
CA ILE A 78 2.18 0.94 11.26
C ILE A 78 3.58 1.22 11.84
N LEU A 79 3.66 1.70 13.08
CA LEU A 79 4.93 2.04 13.72
C LEU A 79 5.80 0.80 13.98
N LEU A 80 5.22 -0.34 14.31
CA LEU A 80 5.93 -1.61 14.46
C LEU A 80 6.48 -2.07 13.11
N ARG A 81 5.66 -2.06 12.05
CA ARG A 81 6.13 -2.41 10.70
C ARG A 81 7.27 -1.51 10.23
N ALA A 82 7.19 -0.21 10.46
CA ALA A 82 8.26 0.73 10.10
C ALA A 82 9.57 0.48 10.88
N ARG A 83 9.50 -0.10 12.08
CA ARG A 83 10.69 -0.40 12.90
C ARG A 83 11.34 -1.74 12.56
N TYR A 84 10.56 -2.69 12.05
CA TYR A 84 11.03 -4.05 11.73
C TYR A 84 11.19 -4.31 10.23
N GLY A 85 10.75 -3.40 9.36
CA GLY A 85 10.88 -3.50 7.90
C GLY A 85 12.09 -2.79 7.29
N ASP A 86 12.89 -2.09 8.11
CA ASP A 86 14.15 -1.44 7.69
C ASP A 86 15.40 -2.30 7.97
N ASP A 87 15.23 -3.52 8.51
CA ASP A 87 16.34 -4.41 8.96
C ASP A 87 16.76 -5.46 7.91
N ASP A 88 16.05 -5.59 6.78
CA ASP A 88 16.28 -6.63 5.76
C ASP A 88 17.28 -6.21 4.65
N GLY A 89 18.32 -5.41 4.95
CA GLY A 89 19.19 -4.85 3.91
C GLY A 89 20.58 -4.37 4.30
N ASP A 90 21.23 -4.99 5.29
CA ASP A 90 22.69 -4.96 5.42
C ASP A 90 23.20 -6.39 5.25
N ASP A 91 23.05 -6.92 4.04
CA ASP A 91 23.89 -8.00 3.55
C ASP A 91 25.32 -7.46 3.49
N GLY A 92 26.01 -7.59 4.63
CA GLY A 92 27.42 -7.30 4.76
C GLY A 92 28.20 -8.00 3.66
N GLU A 93 28.48 -7.27 2.59
CA GLU A 93 29.46 -7.62 1.58
C GLU A 93 30.82 -7.51 2.25
N ALA A 94 31.20 -8.60 2.92
CA ALA A 94 32.57 -8.86 3.29
C ALA A 94 33.35 -8.89 1.98
N ALA A 95 34.06 -7.80 1.69
CA ALA A 95 35.05 -7.75 0.64
C ALA A 95 36.16 -8.76 0.96
N ASP A 96 35.99 -9.99 0.49
CA ASP A 96 37.09 -10.89 0.21
C ASP A 96 37.84 -10.31 -0.99
N ASP A 97 38.87 -9.51 -0.71
CA ASP A 97 39.93 -9.24 -1.67
C ASP A 97 41.20 -9.94 -1.17
N GLU A 98 41.30 -11.22 -1.53
CA GLU A 98 42.57 -11.94 -1.61
C GLU A 98 43.42 -11.36 -2.76
N GLU A 99 44.70 -11.11 -2.45
CA GLU A 99 45.88 -11.28 -3.33
C GLU A 99 45.95 -10.50 -4.67
N ALA A 100 46.84 -9.51 -4.72
CA ALA A 100 48.00 -9.53 -5.64
C ALA A 100 48.91 -8.29 -5.45
N GLY A 101 50.18 -8.50 -5.10
CA GLY A 101 51.25 -7.51 -5.30
C GLY A 101 52.36 -7.50 -4.25
#